data_AF-A0A831T8Z9-F1
#
_entry.id   AF-A0A831T8Z9-F1
#
_cell.length_a   1.000
_cell.length_b   1.000
_cell.length_c   1.000
_cell.angle_alpha   90.00
_cell.angle_beta   90.00
_cell.angle_gamma   90.00
#
_symmetry.space_group_name_H-M   'P 1'
#
loop_
_entity.id
_entity.type
_entity.pdbx_description
1 polymer ?
#
loop_
_entity_poly.entity_id
_entity_poly.type
_entity_poly.pdbx_seq_one_letter_code
_entity_poly.pdbx_strand_id
1 'polypeptide(L)'
;MEMGSTPAREQLLLQVDRELSPREAARIEAHLGACWSCRARVSKIEKAIADFIDFDSAVLTPHLSSPPNGWQPFDRKLQQVAAKSGRR
;
A
#
# COMPACT_ATOMS: atom_id res chain seq x y z
N MET A 1 -19.75 -12.22 -23.68
CA MET A 1 -19.66 -10.88 -23.05
C MET A 1 -18.25 -10.38 -23.25
N GLU A 2 -18.03 -9.61 -24.31
CA GLU A 2 -16.75 -8.95 -24.57
C GLU A 2 -16.70 -7.67 -23.74
N MET A 3 -16.22 -7.78 -22.50
CA MET A 3 -15.88 -6.64 -21.66
C MET A 3 -14.42 -6.28 -21.93
N GLY A 4 -14.16 -4.99 -22.15
CA GLY A 4 -12.84 -4.46 -22.49
C GLY A 4 -11.71 -5.00 -21.61
N SER A 5 -10.49 -4.95 -22.17
CA SER A 5 -9.25 -5.51 -21.61
C SER A 5 -9.28 -5.68 -20.09
N THR A 6 -9.27 -6.94 -19.62
CA THR A 6 -9.23 -7.26 -18.18
C THR A 6 -7.98 -6.62 -17.56
N PRO A 7 -8.11 -5.91 -16.42
CA PRO A 7 -6.96 -5.32 -15.75
C PRO A 7 -5.89 -6.35 -15.38
N ALA A 8 -4.64 -5.98 -15.62
CA ALA A 8 -3.48 -6.72 -15.13
C ALA A 8 -3.45 -6.71 -13.60
N ARG A 9 -2.76 -7.68 -12.99
CA ARG A 9 -2.69 -7.79 -11.52
C ARG A 9 -2.06 -6.53 -10.90
N GLU A 10 -1.04 -5.99 -11.55
CA GLU A 10 -0.27 -4.83 -11.13
C GLU A 10 -1.17 -3.58 -11.07
N GLN A 11 -2.08 -3.42 -12.03
CA GLN A 11 -3.04 -2.31 -12.03
C GLN A 11 -4.06 -2.41 -10.89
N LEU A 12 -4.46 -3.64 -10.50
CA LEU A 12 -5.33 -3.83 -9.35
C LEU A 12 -4.60 -3.54 -8.03
N LEU A 13 -3.31 -3.85 -7.93
CA LEU A 13 -2.48 -3.47 -6.78
C LEU A 13 -2.36 -1.95 -6.67
N LEU A 14 -1.96 -1.29 -7.75
CA LEU A 14 -1.87 0.18 -7.79
C LEU A 14 -3.21 0.87 -7.49
N GLN A 15 -4.34 0.26 -7.89
CA GLN A 15 -5.67 0.75 -7.52
C GLN A 15 -5.92 0.66 -6.00
N VAL A 16 -5.58 -0.48 -5.38
CA VAL A 16 -5.71 -0.68 -3.92
C VAL A 16 -4.82 0.30 -3.16
N ASP A 17 -3.58 0.48 -3.62
CA ASP A 17 -2.61 1.40 -3.00
C ASP A 17 -2.85 2.88 -3.34
N ARG A 18 -3.81 3.17 -4.23
CA ARG A 18 -4.16 4.51 -4.74
C ARG A 18 -3.01 5.23 -5.46
N GLU A 19 -2.20 4.48 -6.17
CA GLU A 19 -1.02 4.97 -6.89
C GLU A 19 -1.25 5.15 -8.40
N LEU A 20 -2.45 4.85 -8.89
CA LEU A 20 -2.83 5.13 -10.28
C LEU A 20 -3.04 6.63 -10.53
N SER A 21 -2.79 7.06 -11.76
CA SER A 21 -3.23 8.40 -12.17
C SER A 21 -4.76 8.50 -12.11
N PRO A 22 -5.35 9.69 -11.91
CA PRO A 22 -6.81 9.84 -11.81
C PRO A 22 -7.58 9.24 -13.00
N ARG A 23 -7.01 9.33 -14.20
CA ARG A 23 -7.61 8.76 -15.42
C ARG A 23 -7.60 7.23 -15.41
N GLU A 24 -6.53 6.63 -14.91
CA GLU A 24 -6.42 5.17 -14.82
C GLU A 24 -7.30 4.63 -13.72
N ALA A 25 -7.32 5.27 -12.55
CA ALA A 25 -8.20 4.92 -11.44
C ALA A 25 -9.67 4.88 -11.88
N ALA A 26 -10.16 5.93 -12.55
CA ALA A 26 -11.54 5.98 -13.04
C ALA A 26 -11.88 4.84 -14.02
N ARG A 27 -10.92 4.42 -14.86
CA ARG A 27 -11.12 3.27 -15.78
C ARG A 27 -11.20 1.95 -15.02
N ILE A 28 -10.32 1.76 -14.04
CA ILE A 28 -10.33 0.55 -13.22
C ILE A 28 -11.61 0.50 -12.38
N GLU A 29 -12.03 1.60 -11.77
CA GLU A 29 -13.28 1.71 -11.02
C GLU A 29 -14.50 1.36 -11.88
N ALA A 30 -14.58 1.88 -13.10
CA ALA A 30 -15.64 1.51 -14.04
C ALA A 30 -15.64 0.00 -14.36
N HIS A 31 -14.46 -0.59 -14.59
CA HIS A 31 -14.35 -2.04 -14.79
C HIS A 31 -14.76 -2.83 -13.54
N LEU A 32 -14.32 -2.40 -12.36
CA LEU A 32 -14.68 -3.02 -11.08
C LEU A 32 -16.17 -2.89 -10.79
N GLY A 33 -16.86 -1.86 -11.30
CA GLY A 33 -18.32 -1.72 -11.24
C GLY A 33 -19.05 -2.79 -12.06
N ALA A 34 -18.45 -3.29 -13.14
CA ALA A 34 -19.07 -4.25 -14.03
C ALA A 34 -18.58 -5.71 -13.85
N CYS A 35 -17.39 -5.94 -13.29
CA CYS A 35 -16.73 -7.26 -13.28
C CYS A 35 -16.58 -7.87 -11.88
N TRP A 36 -17.38 -8.90 -11.57
CA TRP A 36 -17.29 -9.66 -10.31
C TRP A 36 -15.94 -10.36 -10.10
N SER A 37 -15.34 -10.89 -11.17
CA SER A 37 -14.04 -11.59 -11.07
C SER A 37 -12.94 -10.64 -10.61
N CYS A 38 -12.88 -9.43 -11.17
CA CYS A 38 -11.91 -8.42 -10.74
C CYS A 38 -12.21 -7.86 -9.35
N ARG A 39 -13.48 -7.73 -8.95
CA ARG A 39 -13.84 -7.41 -7.56
C ARG A 39 -13.33 -8.46 -6.57
N ALA A 40 -13.51 -9.75 -6.88
CA ALA A 40 -13.00 -10.82 -6.04
C ALA A 40 -11.47 -10.82 -5.95
N ARG A 41 -10.77 -10.42 -7.02
CA ARG A 41 -9.31 -10.26 -7.01
C ARG A 41 -8.88 -9.10 -6.12
N VAL A 42 -9.54 -7.94 -6.21
CA VAL A 42 -9.29 -6.78 -5.32
C VAL A 42 -9.53 -7.15 -3.86
N SER A 43 -10.66 -7.78 -3.54
CA SER A 43 -10.99 -8.20 -2.18
C SER A 43 -9.95 -9.16 -1.58
N LYS A 44 -9.35 -10.05 -2.37
CA LYS A 44 -8.26 -10.91 -1.91
C LYS A 44 -6.97 -10.14 -1.57
N ILE A 45 -6.67 -9.08 -2.33
CA ILE A 45 -5.52 -8.21 -2.05
C ILE A 45 -5.76 -7.46 -0.74
N GLU A 46 -6.92 -6.82 -0.60
CA GLU A 46 -7.31 -6.09 0.62
C GLU A 46 -7.31 -7.00 1.85
N LYS A 47 -7.81 -8.23 1.71
CA LYS A 47 -7.77 -9.23 2.79
C LYS A 47 -6.33 -9.57 3.20
N ALA A 48 -5.43 -9.78 2.25
CA ALA A 48 -4.04 -10.08 2.58
C ALA A 48 -3.35 -8.93 3.33
N ILE A 49 -3.68 -7.67 2.99
CA ILE A 49 -3.21 -6.48 3.71
C ILE A 49 -3.75 -6.50 5.14
N ALA A 50 -5.06 -6.74 5.32
CA ALA A 50 -5.68 -6.82 6.64
C ALA A 50 -5.05 -7.93 7.50
N ASP A 51 -4.90 -9.13 6.94
CA ASP A 51 -4.29 -10.28 7.63
C ASP A 51 -2.85 -9.97 8.08
N PHE A 52 -2.08 -9.20 7.29
CA PHE A 52 -0.74 -8.76 7.68
C PHE A 52 -0.76 -7.75 8.83
N ILE A 53 -1.64 -6.74 8.80
CA ILE A 53 -1.77 -5.75 9.86
C ILE A 53 -2.22 -6.38 11.18
N ASP A 54 -3.16 -7.34 11.11
CA ASP A 54 -3.60 -8.11 12.27
C ASP A 54 -2.44 -8.92 12.86
N PHE A 55 -1.65 -9.58 12.02
CA PHE A 55 -0.45 -10.29 12.46
C PHE A 55 0.60 -9.34 13.06
N ASP A 56 0.87 -8.20 12.44
CA ASP A 56 1.85 -7.23 12.93
C ASP A 56 1.46 -6.72 14.33
N SER A 57 0.21 -6.31 14.48
CA SER A 57 -0.29 -5.72 15.73
C SER A 57 -0.45 -6.74 16.85
N ALA A 58 -0.91 -7.96 16.55
CA ALA A 58 -1.20 -8.97 17.57
C ALA A 58 0.01 -9.85 17.92
N VAL A 59 0.95 -10.03 16.99
CA VAL A 59 2.07 -10.98 17.13
C VAL A 59 3.41 -10.27 17.01
N LEU A 60 3.69 -9.59 15.89
CA LEU A 60 5.05 -9.09 15.65
C LEU A 60 5.45 -7.97 16.60
N THR A 61 4.75 -6.82 16.53
CA THR A 61 5.05 -5.61 17.29
C THR A 61 5.13 -5.84 18.81
N PRO A 62 4.23 -6.62 19.45
CA PRO A 62 4.35 -6.93 20.88
C PRO A 62 5.62 -7.69 21.28
N HIS A 63 6.23 -8.42 20.35
CA HIS A 63 7.46 -9.19 20.58
C HIS A 63 8.74 -8.43 20.18
N LEU A 64 8.60 -7.25 19.54
CA LEU A 64 9.75 -6.41 19.25
C LEU A 64 10.22 -5.72 20.53
N SER A 65 11.54 -5.74 20.76
CA SER A 65 12.14 -4.95 21.83
C SER A 65 11.88 -3.47 21.57
N SER A 66 11.50 -2.73 22.60
CA SER A 66 11.45 -1.26 22.53
C SER A 66 12.76 -0.72 21.96
N PRO A 67 12.69 0.28 21.08
CA PRO A 67 13.87 0.83 20.47
C PRO A 67 14.84 1.38 21.52
N PRO A 68 16.17 1.18 21.34
CA PRO A 68 17.16 1.66 22.30
C PRO A 68 16.98 3.17 22.55
N ASN A 69 16.78 3.55 23.82
CA ASN A 69 16.55 4.92 24.27
C ASN A 69 15.44 5.66 23.49
N GLY A 70 14.38 4.96 23.07
CA GLY A 70 13.21 5.58 22.42
C GLY A 70 13.54 6.26 21.09
N TRP A 71 14.53 5.74 20.36
CA TRP A 71 15.08 6.34 19.14
C TRP A 71 15.71 7.72 19.32
N GLN A 72 15.85 8.29 20.52
CA GLN A 72 16.55 9.57 20.67
C GLN A 72 18.03 9.41 20.29
N PRO A 73 18.64 10.29 19.45
CA PRO A 73 18.12 11.51 18.79
C PRO A 73 17.91 11.34 17.27
N PHE A 74 17.26 10.26 16.84
CA PHE A 74 17.11 9.83 15.45
C PHE A 74 16.51 10.93 14.57
N ASP A 75 15.38 11.53 14.96
CA ASP A 75 14.71 12.57 14.16
C ASP A 75 15.63 13.75 13.87
N ARG A 76 16.37 14.22 14.89
CA ARG A 76 17.36 15.30 14.74
C ARG A 76 18.46 14.91 13.77
N LYS A 77 18.99 13.69 13.88
CA LYS A 77 20.04 13.18 12.98
C LYS A 77 19.52 13.06 11.54
N LEU A 78 18.30 12.59 11.35
CA LEU A 78 17.66 12.45 10.05
C LEU A 78 17.48 13.81 9.37
N GLN A 79 16.98 14.82 10.08
CA GLN A 79 16.85 16.19 9.58
C GLN A 79 18.21 16.79 9.18
N GLN A 80 19.26 16.54 9.97
CA GLN A 80 20.61 17.00 9.64
C GLN A 80 21.14 16.39 8.34
N VAL A 81 20.87 15.09 8.10
CA VAL A 81 21.24 14.43 6.84
C VAL A 81 20.43 15.00 5.69
N ALA A 82 19.11 15.13 5.83
CA ALA A 82 18.26 15.71 4.79
C ALA A 82 18.70 17.13 4.38
N ALA A 83 19.04 17.99 5.36
CA ALA A 83 19.52 19.34 5.12
C ALA A 83 20.94 19.42 4.51
N LYS A 84 21.74 18.35 4.64
CA LYS A 84 23.03 18.21 3.96
C LYS A 84 22.87 17.68 2.54
N SER A 85 21.91 16.77 2.32
CA SER A 85 21.65 16.15 1.02
C SER A 85 20.90 17.05 0.04
N GLY A 86 20.01 17.93 0.52
CA GLY A 86 19.30 18.92 -0.31
C GLY A 86 20.12 20.14 -0.74
N ARG A 87 21.43 20.17 -0.43
CA ARG A 87 22.38 21.24 -0.83
C ARG A 87 23.25 20.83 -2.04
N ARG A 88 22.82 19.84 -2.82
CA ARG A 88 23.43 19.44 -4.08
C ARG A 88 22.51 19.75 -5.24
#